data_AF-A0ABD2QIG1-F1
#
_entry.id   AF-A0ABD2QIG1-F1
#
_cell.length_a   1.000
_cell.length_b   1.000
_cell.length_c   1.000
_cell.angle_alpha   90.00
_cell.angle_beta   90.00
_cell.angle_gamma   90.00
#
_symmetry.space_group_name_H-M   'P 1'
#
loop_
_entity.id
_entity.type
_entity.pdbx_description
1 polymer ?
#
loop_
_entity_poly.entity_id
_entity_poly.type
_entity_poly.pdbx_seq_one_letter_code
_entity_poly.pdbx_strand_id
1 'polypeptide(L)'
;MWIEIYDELFVDSEIVSPLVKISNQVNQLLSQDLLNLYKEKPLVKSLTTTVVEEFNLKKPKARTLLVQLPPEQKTFSHPIPKSNYEQPIEFSKLNKCHNQNILAGEKLKKLSDQLRPQCAAATEKQKTRVAEEEEPERKKHKSKKVEWSKKQSPAVQVQVNTSFLVRENQLYDKRERDLINEYLQLEMGCFNDFEYKEWTKKCEEMDQMEAKRRMKKLALEAELSHAKAIEAKEQVKEMNKKKAQSLLRQKQRIQADFEIRRKDEQEKVNKLVAKVIASHAKAAKAVNKVEKEKRRNAEEILKESRELQQKKQEKEQQLMKQRKELIAQIRAMEAAVYASANERTSTDLVSKPEHGLLSEMSLLELKERLLDLRNQQEVDRQEKRMRIVSEKADKQQKAREMMERISRHRAARTVAAAKTIFLKKNEEQELALEDDQELNRLRNLLKDKKKPNRNGLSS
;
A
#
# COMPACT_ATOMS: atom_id res chain seq x y z
N MET A 1 5.63 65.46 35.53
CA MET A 1 6.33 64.49 34.67
C MET A 1 5.48 64.00 33.51
N TRP A 2 4.32 63.34 33.71
CA TRP A 2 3.44 62.95 32.59
C TRP A 2 2.63 64.13 32.01
N ILE A 3 2.15 65.03 32.88
CA ILE A 3 1.39 66.26 32.56
C ILE A 3 2.21 67.28 31.72
N GLU A 4 3.54 67.12 31.66
CA GLU A 4 4.43 67.99 30.86
C GLU A 4 4.67 67.46 29.43
N ILE A 5 4.13 66.28 29.11
CA ILE A 5 4.38 65.56 27.84
C ILE A 5 3.07 65.27 27.08
N TYR A 6 1.96 65.09 27.80
CA TYR A 6 0.65 64.79 27.23
C TYR A 6 -0.40 65.78 27.72
N ASP A 7 -1.29 66.19 26.81
CA ASP A 7 -2.43 67.07 27.10
C ASP A 7 -3.39 66.41 28.10
N GLU A 8 -3.95 67.20 29.01
CA GLU A 8 -4.80 66.74 30.12
C GLU A 8 -6.03 66.00 29.59
N LEU A 9 -6.64 66.53 28.51
CA LEU A 9 -7.77 65.90 27.81
C LEU A 9 -7.42 64.54 27.19
N PHE A 10 -6.18 64.36 26.72
CA PHE A 10 -5.71 63.09 26.14
C PHE A 10 -5.46 62.05 27.23
N VAL A 11 -4.83 62.44 28.34
CA VAL A 11 -4.62 61.56 29.50
C VAL A 11 -5.96 61.07 30.06
N ASP A 12 -6.94 61.96 30.23
CA ASP A 12 -8.25 61.59 30.75
C ASP A 12 -9.06 60.72 29.76
N SER A 13 -9.03 61.02 28.46
CA SER A 13 -9.81 60.29 27.46
C SER A 13 -9.25 58.92 27.09
N GLU A 14 -7.92 58.80 26.91
CA GLU A 14 -7.29 57.57 26.40
C GLU A 14 -6.60 56.72 27.48
N ILE A 15 -6.23 57.29 28.63
CA ILE A 15 -5.54 56.56 29.71
C ILE A 15 -6.49 56.32 30.89
N VAL A 16 -7.05 57.38 31.48
CA VAL A 16 -7.88 57.27 32.69
C VAL A 16 -9.24 56.65 32.39
N SER A 17 -9.97 57.14 31.37
CA SER A 17 -11.31 56.64 31.06
C SER A 17 -11.35 55.13 30.76
N PRO A 18 -10.41 54.54 29.98
CA PRO A 18 -10.36 53.09 29.76
C PRO A 18 -9.96 52.32 31.03
N LEU A 19 -9.01 52.81 31.83
CA LEU A 19 -8.65 52.18 33.10
C LEU A 19 -9.83 52.13 34.08
N VAL A 20 -10.61 53.22 34.19
CA VAL A 20 -11.81 53.29 35.04
C VAL A 20 -12.93 52.37 34.51
N LYS A 21 -13.09 52.24 33.19
CA LYS A 21 -14.03 51.27 32.58
C LYS A 21 -13.62 49.83 32.92
N ILE A 22 -12.33 49.50 32.81
CA ILE A 22 -11.80 48.17 33.13
C ILE A 22 -11.92 47.87 34.63
N SER A 23 -11.56 48.81 35.52
CA SER A 23 -11.69 48.60 36.97
C SER A 23 -13.15 48.38 37.39
N ASN A 24 -14.10 49.09 36.77
CA ASN A 24 -15.53 48.89 37.03
C ASN A 24 -16.01 47.51 36.54
N GLN A 25 -15.53 47.02 35.39
CA GLN A 25 -15.83 45.66 34.92
C GLN A 25 -15.22 44.59 35.83
N VAL A 26 -13.97 44.75 36.27
CA VAL A 26 -13.31 43.84 37.22
C VAL A 26 -14.06 43.82 38.56
N ASN A 27 -14.45 44.98 39.09
CA ASN A 27 -15.23 45.07 40.34
C ASN A 27 -16.63 44.46 40.19
N GLN A 28 -17.29 44.60 39.03
CA GLN A 28 -18.54 43.90 38.76
C GLN A 28 -18.37 42.38 38.77
N LEU A 29 -17.36 41.83 38.08
CA LEU A 29 -17.06 40.40 38.09
C LEU A 29 -16.74 39.90 39.51
N LEU A 30 -15.90 40.63 40.26
CA LEU A 30 -15.56 40.30 41.64
C LEU A 30 -16.81 40.28 42.54
N SER A 31 -17.73 41.24 42.35
CA SER A 31 -19.00 41.29 43.10
C SER A 31 -19.93 40.12 42.73
N GLN A 32 -19.96 39.69 41.47
CA GLN A 32 -20.75 38.53 41.03
C GLN A 32 -20.16 37.22 41.59
N ASP A 33 -18.84 37.07 41.59
CA ASP A 33 -18.18 35.88 42.14
C ASP A 33 -18.29 35.82 43.67
N LEU A 34 -18.19 36.95 44.39
CA LEU A 34 -18.50 37.02 45.81
C LEU A 34 -19.98 36.66 46.07
N LEU A 35 -20.93 37.19 45.28
CA LEU A 35 -22.34 36.79 45.36
C LEU A 35 -22.58 35.32 44.99
N ASN A 36 -21.70 34.69 44.20
CA ASN A 36 -21.75 33.25 43.90
C ASN A 36 -21.10 32.39 45.00
N LEU A 37 -20.14 32.92 45.75
CA LEU A 37 -19.54 32.29 46.94
C LEU A 37 -20.47 32.36 48.16
N TYR A 38 -21.22 33.46 48.31
CA TYR A 38 -22.24 33.64 49.35
C TYR A 38 -23.60 32.98 49.03
N LYS A 39 -23.81 32.46 47.81
CA LYS A 39 -24.90 31.51 47.52
C LYS A 39 -24.55 30.19 48.18
N GLU A 40 -25.13 29.96 49.36
CA GLU A 40 -24.92 28.76 50.15
C GLU A 40 -25.08 27.50 49.27
N LYS A 41 -24.06 26.64 49.28
CA LYS A 41 -24.20 25.28 48.74
C LYS A 41 -25.33 24.60 49.53
N PRO A 42 -26.33 24.00 48.87
CA PRO A 42 -27.49 23.43 49.57
C PRO A 42 -27.01 22.45 50.64
N LEU A 43 -27.40 22.72 51.89
CA LEU A 43 -26.88 22.03 53.07
C LEU A 43 -26.97 20.51 52.87
N VAL A 44 -25.80 19.86 52.81
CA VAL A 44 -25.72 18.41 52.62
C VAL A 44 -26.45 17.76 53.79
N LYS A 45 -27.55 17.06 53.49
CA LYS A 45 -28.38 16.40 54.50
C LYS A 45 -27.49 15.54 55.38
N SER A 46 -27.47 15.83 56.68
CA SER A 46 -26.70 15.09 57.67
C SER A 46 -27.03 13.60 57.57
N LEU A 47 -26.04 12.79 57.21
CA LEU A 47 -26.19 11.33 57.21
C LEU A 47 -26.56 10.88 58.62
N THR A 48 -27.66 10.15 58.76
CA THR A 48 -28.12 9.63 60.05
C THR A 48 -27.09 8.67 60.63
N THR A 49 -26.63 8.96 61.85
CA THR A 49 -25.66 8.14 62.58
C THR A 49 -26.09 6.67 62.60
N THR A 50 -25.23 5.77 62.12
CA THR A 50 -25.51 4.34 62.10
C THR A 50 -25.50 3.80 63.53
N VAL A 51 -26.65 3.31 64.00
CA VAL A 51 -26.73 2.56 65.27
C VAL A 51 -26.08 1.20 65.07
N VAL A 52 -25.22 0.78 66.00
CA VAL A 52 -24.58 -0.54 65.97
C VAL A 52 -25.51 -1.55 66.60
N GLU A 53 -26.07 -2.46 65.81
CA GLU A 53 -26.71 -3.68 66.34
C GLU A 53 -25.63 -4.67 66.82
N GLU A 54 -25.87 -5.32 67.97
CA GLU A 54 -24.99 -6.36 68.48
C GLU A 54 -25.04 -7.63 67.61
N PHE A 55 -23.88 -8.09 67.17
CA PHE A 55 -23.78 -9.21 66.25
C PHE A 55 -24.18 -10.52 66.94
N ASN A 56 -25.33 -11.06 66.55
CA ASN A 56 -25.79 -12.35 67.04
C ASN A 56 -24.88 -13.48 66.49
N LEU A 57 -24.11 -14.13 67.38
CA LEU A 57 -23.22 -15.26 67.09
C LEU A 57 -23.97 -16.53 66.63
N LYS A 58 -24.54 -16.48 65.42
CA LYS A 58 -25.16 -17.63 64.77
C LYS A 58 -24.08 -18.45 64.06
N LYS A 59 -24.21 -19.79 64.13
CA LYS A 59 -23.26 -20.76 63.58
C LYS A 59 -22.94 -20.45 62.11
N PRO A 60 -21.67 -20.62 61.65
CA PRO A 60 -21.26 -20.22 60.31
C PRO A 60 -22.12 -20.88 59.23
N LYS A 61 -22.75 -20.05 58.39
CA LYS A 61 -23.59 -20.50 57.27
C LYS A 61 -22.71 -21.27 56.28
N ALA A 62 -23.12 -22.48 55.90
CA ALA A 62 -22.34 -23.35 55.03
C ALA A 62 -21.98 -22.63 53.71
N ARG A 63 -20.72 -22.75 53.27
CA ARG A 63 -20.22 -22.13 52.04
C ARG A 63 -21.00 -22.62 50.83
N THR A 64 -21.82 -21.75 50.24
CA THR A 64 -22.41 -21.99 48.93
C THR A 64 -21.29 -22.05 47.90
N LEU A 65 -21.23 -23.13 47.12
CA LEU A 65 -20.27 -23.23 46.01
C LEU A 65 -20.63 -22.21 44.93
N LEU A 66 -19.65 -21.47 44.40
CA LEU A 66 -19.88 -20.57 43.27
C LEU A 66 -20.13 -21.39 42.00
N VAL A 67 -21.40 -21.58 41.66
CA VAL A 67 -21.81 -21.83 40.28
C VAL A 67 -21.57 -20.53 39.51
N GLN A 68 -20.77 -20.59 38.45
CA GLN A 68 -20.60 -19.45 37.53
C GLN A 68 -21.87 -19.29 36.69
N LEU A 69 -22.78 -18.43 37.15
CA LEU A 69 -23.82 -17.88 36.30
C LEU A 69 -23.16 -17.05 35.17
N PRO A 70 -23.67 -17.11 33.93
CA PRO A 70 -23.22 -16.23 32.85
C PRO A 70 -23.33 -14.76 33.28
N PRO A 71 -22.36 -13.90 32.91
CA PRO A 71 -22.39 -12.50 33.30
C PRO A 71 -23.62 -11.81 32.70
N GLU A 72 -24.46 -11.23 33.57
CA GLU A 72 -25.64 -10.49 33.14
C GLU A 72 -25.24 -9.33 32.20
N GLN A 73 -25.88 -9.28 31.04
CA GLN A 73 -25.66 -8.19 30.10
C GLN A 73 -26.25 -6.91 30.68
N LYS A 74 -25.38 -6.02 31.17
CA LYS A 74 -25.76 -4.72 31.73
C LYS A 74 -26.51 -3.90 30.68
N THR A 75 -27.84 -3.87 30.78
CA THR A 75 -28.68 -2.97 30.01
C THR A 75 -28.45 -1.55 30.50
N PHE A 76 -27.86 -0.70 29.64
CA PHE A 76 -27.67 0.70 29.99
C PHE A 76 -29.04 1.38 30.13
N SER A 77 -29.26 2.06 31.25
CA SER A 77 -30.55 2.67 31.61
C SER A 77 -31.04 3.75 30.62
N HIS A 78 -30.16 4.22 29.73
CA HIS A 78 -30.47 5.20 28.69
C HIS A 78 -29.98 4.66 27.34
N PRO A 79 -30.75 4.82 26.25
CA PRO A 79 -30.31 4.42 24.93
C PRO A 79 -29.09 5.24 24.51
N ILE A 80 -28.07 4.57 23.97
CA ILE A 80 -26.85 5.21 23.46
C ILE A 80 -27.25 6.22 22.35
N PRO A 81 -26.77 7.48 22.40
CA PRO A 81 -27.11 8.48 21.39
C PRO A 81 -26.82 8.01 19.97
N LYS A 82 -27.76 8.26 19.04
CA LYS A 82 -27.63 7.82 17.63
C LYS A 82 -26.39 8.40 16.94
N SER A 83 -25.97 9.61 17.33
CA SER A 83 -24.73 10.25 16.92
C SER A 83 -23.46 9.44 17.20
N ASN A 84 -23.50 8.46 18.12
CA ASN A 84 -22.39 7.55 18.41
C ASN A 84 -22.28 6.39 17.38
N TYR A 85 -23.26 6.24 16.48
CA TYR A 85 -23.28 5.28 15.38
C TYR A 85 -23.26 5.97 13.99
N GLU A 86 -23.57 7.27 13.94
CA GLU A 86 -23.46 8.09 12.73
C GLU A 86 -22.00 8.46 12.46
N GLN A 87 -21.55 8.34 11.21
CA GLN A 87 -20.16 8.68 10.86
C GLN A 87 -19.96 10.21 10.82
N PRO A 88 -18.86 10.74 11.38
CA PRO A 88 -18.54 12.16 11.30
C PRO A 88 -18.54 12.71 9.87
N ILE A 89 -18.96 13.96 9.71
CA ILE A 89 -19.16 14.65 8.42
C ILE A 89 -17.87 14.65 7.58
N GLU A 90 -16.73 14.59 8.25
CA GLU A 90 -15.37 14.47 7.74
C GLU A 90 -15.22 13.25 6.81
N PHE A 91 -15.84 12.11 7.11
CA PHE A 91 -15.81 10.94 6.24
C PHE A 91 -16.62 11.17 4.95
N SER A 92 -17.74 11.90 5.02
CA SER A 92 -18.50 12.29 3.83
C SER A 92 -17.70 13.24 2.93
N LYS A 93 -16.97 14.20 3.52
CA LYS A 93 -16.05 15.09 2.81
C LYS A 93 -14.90 14.29 2.18
N LEU A 94 -14.26 13.40 2.94
CA LEU A 94 -13.13 12.58 2.49
C LEU A 94 -13.51 11.65 1.33
N ASN A 95 -14.67 11.00 1.40
CA ASN A 95 -15.20 10.14 0.33
C ASN A 95 -15.51 10.95 -0.95
N LYS A 96 -16.02 12.18 -0.82
CA LYS A 96 -16.22 13.08 -1.97
C LYS A 96 -14.89 13.44 -2.64
N CYS A 97 -13.86 13.80 -1.86
CA CYS A 97 -12.52 14.08 -2.38
C CYS A 97 -11.88 12.84 -3.02
N HIS A 98 -12.05 11.65 -2.42
CA HIS A 98 -11.57 10.38 -2.97
C HIS A 98 -12.19 10.09 -4.35
N ASN A 99 -13.51 10.23 -4.47
CA ASN A 99 -14.23 10.01 -5.73
C ASN A 99 -13.85 11.06 -6.79
N GLN A 100 -13.65 12.32 -6.41
CA GLN A 100 -13.13 13.36 -7.31
C GLN A 100 -11.71 13.03 -7.81
N ASN A 101 -10.84 12.52 -6.94
CA ASN A 101 -9.49 12.09 -7.30
C ASN A 101 -9.50 10.86 -8.23
N ILE A 102 -10.41 9.90 -8.04
CA ILE A 102 -10.64 8.80 -8.98
C ILE A 102 -11.04 9.34 -10.36
N LEU A 103 -12.05 10.21 -10.42
CA LEU A 103 -12.53 10.80 -11.68
C LEU A 103 -11.47 11.65 -12.38
N ALA A 104 -10.61 12.36 -11.63
CA ALA A 104 -9.46 13.07 -12.17
C ALA A 104 -8.40 12.10 -12.72
N GLY A 105 -8.08 11.04 -11.97
CA GLY A 105 -7.16 9.98 -12.40
C GLY A 105 -7.64 9.24 -13.66
N GLU A 106 -8.95 8.97 -13.78
CA GLU A 106 -9.53 8.42 -15.00
C GLU A 106 -9.42 9.35 -16.21
N LYS A 107 -9.66 10.66 -16.02
CA LYS A 107 -9.49 11.66 -17.09
C LYS A 107 -8.03 11.73 -17.55
N LEU A 108 -7.10 11.81 -16.60
CA LEU A 108 -5.65 11.80 -16.89
C LEU A 108 -5.23 10.50 -17.58
N LYS A 109 -5.75 9.34 -17.17
CA LYS A 109 -5.52 8.06 -17.85
C LYS A 109 -6.05 8.09 -19.29
N LYS A 110 -7.30 8.54 -19.51
CA LYS A 110 -7.91 8.63 -20.85
C LYS A 110 -7.09 9.55 -21.78
N LEU A 111 -6.60 10.69 -21.27
CA LEU A 111 -5.68 11.58 -22.01
C LEU A 111 -4.32 10.91 -22.28
N SER A 112 -3.75 10.21 -21.30
CA SER A 112 -2.48 9.48 -21.47
C SER A 112 -2.60 8.30 -22.43
N ASP A 113 -3.76 7.65 -22.51
CA ASP A 113 -4.05 6.56 -23.45
C ASP A 113 -4.31 7.10 -24.87
N GLN A 114 -4.85 8.32 -25.02
CA GLN A 114 -4.96 9.03 -26.30
C GLN A 114 -3.59 9.53 -26.81
N LEU A 115 -2.72 9.99 -25.92
CA LEU A 115 -1.36 10.46 -26.22
C LEU A 115 -0.31 9.33 -26.23
N ARG A 116 -0.74 8.07 -26.16
CA ARG A 116 0.15 6.90 -26.09
C ARG A 116 0.84 6.68 -27.46
N PRO A 117 2.18 6.73 -27.54
CA PRO A 117 2.88 6.44 -28.80
C PRO A 117 2.72 4.97 -29.17
N GLN A 118 2.72 4.65 -30.47
CA GLN A 118 2.48 3.28 -30.98
C GLN A 118 3.44 2.23 -30.40
N CYS A 119 4.69 2.59 -30.07
CA CYS A 119 5.66 1.70 -29.42
C CYS A 119 5.26 1.29 -27.98
N ALA A 120 4.32 1.99 -27.33
CA ALA A 120 3.78 1.66 -26.01
C ALA A 120 2.42 0.92 -26.08
N ALA A 121 1.96 0.54 -27.27
CA ALA A 121 0.78 -0.30 -27.45
C ALA A 121 1.19 -1.78 -27.42
N ALA A 122 1.12 -2.41 -26.24
CA ALA A 122 1.47 -3.82 -26.07
C ALA A 122 0.58 -4.74 -26.93
N THR A 123 1.19 -5.33 -27.96
CA THR A 123 0.50 -6.23 -28.89
C THR A 123 0.10 -7.53 -28.17
N GLU A 124 -0.91 -8.23 -28.68
CA GLU A 124 -1.42 -9.44 -27.99
C GLU A 124 -0.37 -10.56 -27.91
N LYS A 125 0.55 -10.62 -28.87
CA LYS A 125 1.72 -11.53 -28.86
C LYS A 125 2.74 -11.21 -27.76
N GLN A 126 2.71 -10.01 -27.18
CA GLN A 126 3.46 -9.66 -25.97
C GLN A 126 2.64 -9.95 -24.70
N LYS A 127 1.31 -9.81 -24.73
CA LYS A 127 0.45 -10.11 -23.57
C LYS A 127 0.48 -11.58 -23.18
N THR A 128 0.59 -12.51 -24.13
CA THR A 128 0.75 -13.95 -23.85
C THR A 128 2.14 -14.25 -23.28
N ARG A 129 3.20 -13.68 -23.88
CA ARG A 129 4.57 -13.83 -23.37
C ARG A 129 4.70 -13.34 -21.93
N VAL A 130 4.18 -12.16 -21.60
CA VAL A 130 4.20 -11.57 -20.24
C VAL A 130 3.18 -12.25 -19.28
N ALA A 131 2.52 -13.34 -19.70
CA ALA A 131 1.65 -14.16 -18.86
C ALA A 131 2.21 -15.58 -18.60
N GLU A 132 3.11 -16.08 -19.44
CA GLU A 132 3.83 -17.36 -19.23
C GLU A 132 5.28 -17.16 -18.79
N GLU A 133 5.93 -16.12 -19.32
CA GLU A 133 7.18 -15.56 -18.83
C GLU A 133 6.82 -14.35 -17.93
N GLU A 134 7.46 -14.23 -16.77
CA GLU A 134 7.31 -13.09 -15.84
C GLU A 134 6.01 -12.95 -15.00
N GLU A 135 5.75 -13.93 -14.13
CA GLU A 135 5.54 -13.64 -12.69
C GLU A 135 6.93 -13.69 -11.99
N PRO A 136 7.80 -12.66 -12.11
CA PRO A 136 8.87 -12.53 -11.14
C PRO A 136 8.20 -12.11 -9.84
N GLU A 137 8.70 -12.60 -8.70
CA GLU A 137 8.39 -11.97 -7.42
C GLU A 137 8.50 -10.45 -7.61
N ARG A 138 7.45 -9.67 -7.29
CA ARG A 138 7.51 -8.21 -7.47
C ARG A 138 8.63 -7.66 -6.61
N LYS A 139 9.82 -7.56 -7.20
CA LYS A 139 11.08 -7.11 -6.60
C LYS A 139 10.91 -5.64 -6.31
N LYS A 140 10.19 -5.36 -5.20
CA LYS A 140 10.00 -4.04 -4.61
C LYS A 140 11.33 -3.35 -4.76
N HIS A 141 11.37 -2.27 -5.56
CA HIS A 141 12.62 -1.55 -5.80
C HIS A 141 13.05 -0.95 -4.47
N LYS A 142 13.80 -1.75 -3.70
CA LYS A 142 14.55 -1.33 -2.54
C LYS A 142 15.56 -0.36 -3.11
N SER A 143 15.19 0.91 -3.16
CA SER A 143 16.06 2.04 -3.46
C SER A 143 17.37 1.73 -2.75
N LYS A 144 18.45 1.44 -3.49
CA LYS A 144 19.72 1.04 -2.90
C LYS A 144 20.02 2.08 -1.84
N LYS A 145 19.95 1.68 -0.56
CA LYS A 145 20.06 2.61 0.55
C LYS A 145 21.39 3.30 0.33
N VAL A 146 21.37 4.60 0.04
CA VAL A 146 22.59 5.31 -0.33
C VAL A 146 23.47 5.24 0.90
N GLU A 147 24.44 4.33 0.83
CA GLU A 147 25.52 4.28 1.78
C GLU A 147 26.31 5.55 1.53
N TRP A 148 25.93 6.58 2.27
CA TRP A 148 26.77 7.74 2.54
C TRP A 148 28.04 7.18 3.17
N SER A 149 28.96 6.77 2.29
CA SER A 149 30.27 6.29 2.64
C SER A 149 30.83 7.33 3.60
N LYS A 150 31.16 6.92 4.83
CA LYS A 150 31.78 7.78 5.83
C LYS A 150 33.24 8.04 5.45
N LYS A 151 33.44 8.59 4.25
CA LYS A 151 34.64 9.33 3.86
C LYS A 151 34.81 10.35 4.96
N GLN A 152 35.86 10.17 5.75
CA GLN A 152 36.25 11.13 6.76
C GLN A 152 36.64 12.39 5.98
N SER A 153 35.71 13.34 5.90
CA SER A 153 35.98 14.65 5.31
C SER A 153 37.21 15.20 6.02
N PRO A 154 38.29 15.58 5.29
CA PRO A 154 39.53 16.02 5.92
C PRO A 154 39.20 17.13 6.91
N ALA A 155 39.81 17.07 8.10
CA ALA A 155 39.35 17.81 9.27
C ALA A 155 39.32 19.32 9.01
N VAL A 156 38.15 19.84 8.63
CA VAL A 156 37.98 21.23 8.24
C VAL A 156 38.23 22.09 9.46
N GLN A 157 39.32 22.86 9.44
CA GLN A 157 39.60 23.86 10.45
C GLN A 157 38.56 24.99 10.32
N VAL A 158 37.44 24.82 11.02
CA VAL A 158 36.41 25.86 11.17
C VAL A 158 37.07 27.06 11.84
N GLN A 159 37.23 28.15 11.07
CA GLN A 159 37.80 29.39 11.57
C GLN A 159 36.86 29.98 12.64
N VAL A 160 37.22 29.82 13.91
CA VAL A 160 36.41 30.24 15.05
C VAL A 160 36.49 31.75 15.24
N ASN A 161 35.49 32.46 14.72
CA ASN A 161 35.30 33.89 14.94
C ASN A 161 35.11 34.19 16.43
N THR A 162 35.56 35.35 16.91
CA THR A 162 35.40 35.79 18.31
C THR A 162 33.93 35.79 18.75
N SER A 163 33.02 36.20 17.86
CA SER A 163 31.57 36.17 18.12
C SER A 163 30.98 34.75 18.24
N PHE A 164 31.66 33.73 17.74
CA PHE A 164 31.31 32.33 17.96
C PHE A 164 31.84 31.85 19.33
N LEU A 165 33.11 32.16 19.66
CA LEU A 165 33.71 31.84 20.96
C LEU A 165 32.90 32.44 22.13
N VAL A 166 32.50 33.71 22.04
CA VAL A 166 31.69 34.37 23.09
C VAL A 166 30.35 33.64 23.30
N ARG A 167 29.63 33.29 22.22
CA ARG A 167 28.34 32.60 22.31
C ARG A 167 28.46 31.18 22.87
N GLU A 168 29.48 30.43 22.47
CA GLU A 168 29.71 29.08 22.99
C GLU A 168 30.17 29.12 24.46
N ASN A 169 31.05 30.05 24.83
CA ASN A 169 31.47 30.25 26.21
C ASN A 169 30.28 30.66 27.11
N GLN A 170 29.47 31.64 26.69
CA GLN A 170 28.25 32.07 27.42
C GLN A 170 27.24 30.93 27.65
N LEU A 171 27.18 29.98 26.71
CA LEU A 171 26.34 28.79 26.82
C LEU A 171 26.91 27.76 27.82
N TYR A 172 28.24 27.68 27.96
CA TYR A 172 28.88 26.95 29.07
C TYR A 172 28.73 27.69 30.40
N ASP A 173 28.91 29.02 30.44
CA ASP A 173 28.65 29.87 31.62
C ASP A 173 27.21 29.70 32.13
N LYS A 174 26.23 29.54 31.23
CA LYS A 174 24.85 29.25 31.65
C LYS A 174 24.75 27.86 32.28
N ARG A 175 25.25 26.80 31.63
CA ARG A 175 25.22 25.43 32.18
C ARG A 175 25.92 25.32 33.53
N GLU A 176 27.07 25.97 33.71
CA GLU A 176 27.79 25.98 34.98
C GLU A 176 26.96 26.67 36.07
N ARG A 177 26.30 27.80 35.78
CA ARG A 177 25.36 28.44 36.72
C ARG A 177 24.10 27.61 36.97
N ASP A 178 23.54 26.99 35.95
CA ASP A 178 22.37 26.11 36.08
C ASP A 178 22.73 24.93 37.03
N LEU A 179 23.90 24.30 36.86
CA LEU A 179 24.43 23.26 37.76
C LEU A 179 24.73 23.77 39.17
N ILE A 180 25.34 24.95 39.32
CA ILE A 180 25.60 25.55 40.64
C ILE A 180 24.27 25.81 41.38
N ASN A 181 23.23 26.26 40.67
CA ASN A 181 21.90 26.43 41.26
C ASN A 181 21.27 25.08 41.66
N GLU A 182 21.46 24.02 40.88
CA GLU A 182 21.04 22.65 41.25
C GLU A 182 21.78 22.18 42.51
N TYR A 183 23.10 22.39 42.63
CA TYR A 183 23.86 22.06 43.84
C TYR A 183 23.42 22.86 45.07
N LEU A 184 23.22 24.18 44.94
CA LEU A 184 22.72 25.03 46.03
C LEU A 184 21.32 24.61 46.49
N GLN A 185 20.44 24.18 45.57
CA GLN A 185 19.13 23.63 45.93
C GLN A 185 19.26 22.32 46.74
N LEU A 186 20.20 21.44 46.38
CA LEU A 186 20.49 20.23 47.15
C LEU A 186 21.08 20.53 48.54
N GLU A 187 21.97 21.52 48.65
CA GLU A 187 22.50 22.01 49.94
C GLU A 187 21.39 22.61 50.83
N MET A 188 20.39 23.26 50.22
CA MET A 188 19.17 23.73 50.89
C MET A 188 18.16 22.60 51.23
N GLY A 189 18.47 21.34 50.91
CA GLY A 189 17.59 20.19 51.18
C GLY A 189 16.39 20.07 50.23
N CYS A 190 16.45 20.66 49.03
CA CYS A 190 15.42 20.49 48.02
C CYS A 190 15.40 19.05 47.47
N PHE A 191 14.25 18.60 46.99
CA PHE A 191 14.08 17.26 46.44
C PHE A 191 14.92 17.04 45.17
N ASN A 192 15.49 15.83 45.04
CA ASN A 192 16.32 15.45 43.91
C ASN A 192 15.60 14.47 42.98
N ASP A 193 15.19 14.95 41.80
CA ASP A 193 14.57 14.11 40.76
C ASP A 193 15.50 13.01 40.19
N PHE A 194 16.80 13.00 40.49
CA PHE A 194 17.78 12.14 39.81
C PHE A 194 17.40 10.65 39.80
N GLU A 195 17.02 10.10 40.94
CA GLU A 195 16.64 8.67 41.06
C GLU A 195 15.38 8.35 40.24
N TYR A 196 14.38 9.25 40.27
CA TYR A 196 13.17 9.13 39.46
C TYR A 196 13.48 9.24 37.96
N LYS A 197 14.40 10.13 37.57
CA LYS A 197 14.92 10.31 36.21
C LYS A 197 15.85 9.17 35.76
N GLU A 198 16.37 8.33 36.66
CA GLU A 198 17.00 7.06 36.28
C GLU A 198 15.98 5.92 36.18
N TRP A 199 15.06 5.81 37.14
CA TRP A 199 14.03 4.78 37.15
C TRP A 199 13.12 4.85 35.92
N THR A 200 12.64 6.05 35.57
CA THR A 200 11.85 6.28 34.34
C THR A 200 12.60 5.84 33.09
N LYS A 201 13.89 6.20 32.93
CA LYS A 201 14.71 5.73 31.80
C LYS A 201 14.86 4.21 31.78
N LYS A 202 15.10 3.57 32.94
CA LYS A 202 15.20 2.11 33.04
C LYS A 202 13.88 1.43 32.63
N CYS A 203 12.73 2.00 32.99
CA CYS A 203 11.42 1.56 32.50
C CYS A 203 11.28 1.76 30.98
N GLU A 204 11.58 2.95 30.44
CA GLU A 204 11.55 3.22 28.99
C GLU A 204 12.46 2.29 28.18
N GLU A 205 13.66 1.98 28.70
CA GLU A 205 14.60 1.06 28.08
C GLU A 205 14.07 -0.38 28.13
N MET A 206 13.51 -0.84 29.25
CA MET A 206 12.86 -2.15 29.36
C MET A 206 11.66 -2.29 28.43
N ASP A 207 10.76 -1.30 28.36
CA ASP A 207 9.63 -1.27 27.43
C ASP A 207 10.09 -1.33 25.97
N GLN A 208 11.18 -0.62 25.63
CA GLN A 208 11.79 -0.70 24.31
C GLN A 208 12.39 -2.09 24.02
N MET A 209 13.00 -2.75 25.00
CA MET A 209 13.53 -4.11 24.82
C MET A 209 12.41 -5.13 24.69
N GLU A 210 11.35 -5.03 25.48
CA GLU A 210 10.12 -5.82 25.32
C GLU A 210 9.48 -5.60 23.96
N ALA A 211 9.33 -4.35 23.49
CA ALA A 211 8.80 -4.05 22.16
C ALA A 211 9.66 -4.70 21.05
N LYS A 212 10.99 -4.66 21.17
CA LYS A 212 11.93 -5.35 20.25
C LYS A 212 11.74 -6.87 20.32
N ARG A 213 11.57 -7.47 21.51
CA ARG A 213 11.31 -8.92 21.70
C ARG A 213 9.97 -9.34 21.09
N ARG A 214 8.88 -8.61 21.39
CA ARG A 214 7.52 -8.82 20.85
C ARG A 214 7.50 -8.72 19.32
N MET A 215 8.17 -7.73 18.73
CA MET A 215 8.25 -7.59 17.26
C MET A 215 9.06 -8.71 16.59
N LYS A 216 10.16 -9.19 17.20
CA LYS A 216 10.89 -10.39 16.73
C LYS A 216 10.00 -11.64 16.75
N LYS A 217 9.20 -11.82 17.82
CA LYS A 217 8.26 -12.95 17.97
C LYS A 217 7.20 -12.96 16.87
N LEU A 218 6.49 -11.84 16.69
CA LEU A 218 5.45 -11.69 15.67
C LEU A 218 5.99 -11.92 14.24
N ALA A 219 7.22 -11.49 13.94
CA ALA A 219 7.84 -11.74 12.63
C ALA A 219 8.07 -13.24 12.36
N LEU A 220 8.60 -13.99 13.35
CA LEU A 220 8.81 -15.43 13.24
C LEU A 220 7.48 -16.21 13.16
N GLU A 221 6.47 -15.79 13.92
CA GLU A 221 5.13 -16.37 13.91
C GLU A 221 4.43 -16.14 12.55
N ALA A 222 4.59 -14.96 11.95
CA ALA A 222 4.09 -14.66 10.61
C ALA A 222 4.78 -15.52 9.53
N GLU A 223 6.10 -15.71 9.60
CA GLU A 223 6.80 -16.63 8.68
C GLU A 223 6.36 -18.10 8.86
N LEU A 224 6.15 -18.55 10.10
CA LEU A 224 5.62 -19.89 10.40
C LEU A 224 4.18 -20.07 9.91
N SER A 225 3.34 -19.04 10.04
CA SER A 225 1.97 -19.03 9.52
C SER A 225 1.97 -19.12 7.98
N HIS A 226 2.82 -18.35 7.31
CA HIS A 226 3.00 -18.42 5.86
C HIS A 226 3.47 -19.80 5.38
N ALA A 227 4.44 -20.41 6.08
CA ALA A 227 4.90 -21.77 5.76
C ALA A 227 3.77 -22.82 5.89
N LYS A 228 2.99 -22.78 6.98
CA LYS A 228 1.81 -23.64 7.18
C LYS A 228 0.74 -23.43 6.09
N ALA A 229 0.56 -22.19 5.63
CA ALA A 229 -0.40 -21.87 4.56
C ALA A 229 0.03 -22.40 3.18
N ILE A 230 1.34 -22.54 2.91
CA ILE A 230 1.86 -23.23 1.71
C ILE A 230 1.61 -24.73 1.84
N GLU A 231 2.02 -25.34 2.95
CA GLU A 231 1.83 -26.77 3.26
C GLU A 231 0.36 -27.21 3.12
N ALA A 232 -0.58 -26.40 3.61
CA ALA A 232 -2.02 -26.65 3.45
C ALA A 232 -2.49 -26.58 1.98
N LYS A 233 -1.96 -25.65 1.17
CA LYS A 233 -2.25 -25.58 -0.28
C LYS A 233 -1.72 -26.81 -1.03
N GLU A 234 -0.55 -27.31 -0.64
CA GLU A 234 0.04 -28.52 -1.23
C GLU A 234 -0.79 -29.77 -0.89
N GLN A 235 -1.23 -29.92 0.36
CA GLN A 235 -2.14 -31.00 0.77
C GLN A 235 -3.46 -30.96 -0.01
N VAL A 236 -4.07 -29.79 -0.20
CA VAL A 236 -5.28 -29.64 -1.05
C VAL A 236 -4.99 -30.01 -2.51
N LYS A 237 -3.84 -29.60 -3.06
CA LYS A 237 -3.41 -29.95 -4.43
C LYS A 237 -3.26 -31.47 -4.58
N GLU A 238 -2.69 -32.18 -3.60
CA GLU A 238 -2.63 -33.64 -3.60
C GLU A 238 -3.98 -34.32 -3.49
N MET A 239 -4.85 -33.87 -2.58
CA MET A 239 -6.18 -34.44 -2.43
C MET A 239 -7.01 -34.26 -3.69
N ASN A 240 -6.83 -33.14 -4.41
CA ASN A 240 -7.45 -32.92 -5.71
C ASN A 240 -6.85 -33.80 -6.82
N LYS A 241 -5.52 -34.05 -6.85
CA LYS A 241 -4.91 -35.07 -7.74
C LYS A 241 -5.52 -36.46 -7.49
N LYS A 242 -5.59 -36.90 -6.22
CA LYS A 242 -6.13 -38.21 -5.80
C LYS A 242 -7.61 -38.35 -6.20
N LYS A 243 -8.43 -37.30 -6.01
CA LYS A 243 -9.82 -37.24 -6.49
C LYS A 243 -9.93 -37.31 -8.02
N ALA A 244 -9.13 -36.54 -8.75
CA ALA A 244 -9.13 -36.54 -10.22
C ALA A 244 -8.74 -37.92 -10.82
N GLN A 245 -7.76 -38.60 -10.24
CA GLN A 245 -7.40 -39.97 -10.61
C GLN A 245 -8.55 -40.96 -10.36
N SER A 246 -9.28 -40.82 -9.25
CA SER A 246 -10.47 -41.63 -8.96
C SER A 246 -11.58 -41.42 -10.00
N LEU A 247 -11.90 -40.16 -10.32
CA LEU A 247 -12.89 -39.79 -11.34
C LEU A 247 -12.48 -40.28 -12.74
N LEU A 248 -11.18 -40.23 -13.09
CA LEU A 248 -10.68 -40.77 -14.35
C LEU A 248 -10.88 -42.30 -14.45
N ARG A 249 -10.59 -43.03 -13.37
CA ARG A 249 -10.83 -44.49 -13.27
C ARG A 249 -12.32 -44.82 -13.35
N GLN A 250 -13.20 -44.00 -12.76
CA GLN A 250 -14.65 -44.15 -12.90
C GLN A 250 -15.12 -43.91 -14.34
N LYS A 251 -14.65 -42.84 -15.01
CA LYS A 251 -14.93 -42.58 -16.43
C LYS A 251 -14.49 -43.74 -17.32
N GLN A 252 -13.30 -44.29 -17.10
CA GLN A 252 -12.77 -45.43 -17.85
C GLN A 252 -13.67 -46.68 -17.72
N ARG A 253 -14.18 -46.97 -16.52
CA ARG A 253 -15.14 -48.06 -16.30
C ARG A 253 -16.44 -47.84 -17.09
N ILE A 254 -17.06 -46.66 -16.93
CA ILE A 254 -18.31 -46.30 -17.62
C ILE A 254 -18.15 -46.35 -19.15
N GLN A 255 -16.99 -45.94 -19.67
CA GLN A 255 -16.68 -46.05 -21.10
C GLN A 255 -16.55 -47.52 -21.56
N ALA A 256 -15.85 -48.37 -20.80
CA ALA A 256 -15.75 -49.80 -21.11
C ALA A 256 -17.14 -50.49 -21.09
N ASP A 257 -17.97 -50.17 -20.09
CA ASP A 257 -19.36 -50.67 -19.98
C ASP A 257 -20.21 -50.24 -21.20
N PHE A 258 -20.03 -49.00 -21.68
CA PHE A 258 -20.70 -48.50 -22.87
C PHE A 258 -20.21 -49.18 -24.16
N GLU A 259 -18.90 -49.40 -24.30
CA GLU A 259 -18.31 -50.10 -25.44
C GLU A 259 -18.74 -51.59 -25.50
N ILE A 260 -18.97 -52.23 -24.35
CA ILE A 260 -19.55 -53.58 -24.27
C ILE A 260 -21.02 -53.55 -24.72
N ARG A 261 -21.86 -52.70 -24.12
CA ARG A 261 -23.29 -52.58 -24.49
C ARG A 261 -23.49 -52.29 -25.97
N ARG A 262 -22.67 -51.41 -26.55
CA ARG A 262 -22.69 -51.08 -27.98
C ARG A 262 -22.37 -52.29 -28.87
N LYS A 263 -21.48 -53.19 -28.44
CA LYS A 263 -21.20 -54.46 -29.14
C LYS A 263 -22.39 -55.41 -29.04
N ASP A 264 -22.99 -55.57 -27.86
CA ASP A 264 -24.19 -56.40 -27.65
C ASP A 264 -25.38 -55.92 -28.50
N GLU A 265 -25.56 -54.60 -28.61
CA GLU A 265 -26.57 -53.97 -29.46
C GLU A 265 -26.27 -54.17 -30.95
N GLN A 266 -25.02 -53.97 -31.39
CA GLN A 266 -24.63 -54.24 -32.77
C GLN A 266 -24.82 -55.72 -33.13
N GLU A 267 -24.55 -56.66 -32.22
CA GLU A 267 -24.86 -58.08 -32.41
C GLU A 267 -26.35 -58.35 -32.56
N LYS A 268 -27.20 -57.73 -31.73
CA LYS A 268 -28.67 -57.86 -31.83
C LYS A 268 -29.17 -57.32 -33.18
N VAL A 269 -28.66 -56.17 -33.62
CA VAL A 269 -28.95 -55.58 -34.95
C VAL A 269 -28.46 -56.49 -36.07
N ASN A 270 -27.24 -57.00 -36.01
CA ASN A 270 -26.70 -57.93 -37.02
C ASN A 270 -27.55 -59.22 -37.11
N LYS A 271 -28.01 -59.75 -35.97
CA LYS A 271 -28.91 -60.92 -35.90
C LYS A 271 -30.30 -60.62 -36.49
N LEU A 272 -30.79 -59.38 -36.40
CA LEU A 272 -32.02 -58.93 -37.07
C LEU A 272 -31.81 -58.76 -38.58
N VAL A 273 -30.73 -58.10 -39.01
CA VAL A 273 -30.37 -57.92 -40.43
C VAL A 273 -30.21 -59.27 -41.13
N ALA A 274 -29.56 -60.24 -40.49
CA ALA A 274 -29.44 -61.61 -41.02
C ALA A 274 -30.81 -62.29 -41.24
N LYS A 275 -31.77 -62.11 -40.31
CA LYS A 275 -33.15 -62.61 -40.47
C LYS A 275 -33.87 -61.91 -41.64
N VAL A 276 -33.69 -60.60 -41.79
CA VAL A 276 -34.27 -59.80 -42.89
C VAL A 276 -33.70 -60.25 -44.24
N ILE A 277 -32.38 -60.40 -44.37
CA ILE A 277 -31.72 -60.92 -45.58
C ILE A 277 -32.21 -62.33 -45.91
N ALA A 278 -32.32 -63.23 -44.91
CA ALA A 278 -32.87 -64.57 -45.10
C ALA A 278 -34.35 -64.56 -45.53
N SER A 279 -35.13 -63.56 -45.11
CA SER A 279 -36.50 -63.33 -45.56
C SER A 279 -36.54 -62.87 -47.03
N HIS A 280 -35.74 -61.86 -47.41
CA HIS A 280 -35.62 -61.43 -48.80
C HIS A 280 -35.14 -62.55 -49.73
N ALA A 281 -34.22 -63.41 -49.28
CA ALA A 281 -33.77 -64.57 -50.04
C ALA A 281 -34.89 -65.61 -50.27
N LYS A 282 -35.81 -65.78 -49.31
CA LYS A 282 -37.02 -66.60 -49.48
C LYS A 282 -38.02 -65.93 -50.44
N ALA A 283 -38.25 -64.62 -50.28
CA ALA A 283 -39.14 -63.84 -51.15
C ALA A 283 -38.65 -63.85 -52.61
N ALA A 284 -37.36 -63.64 -52.86
CA ALA A 284 -36.76 -63.71 -54.19
C ALA A 284 -36.90 -65.10 -54.83
N LYS A 285 -36.76 -66.19 -54.04
CA LYS A 285 -37.04 -67.55 -54.53
C LYS A 285 -38.51 -67.74 -54.91
N ALA A 286 -39.44 -67.15 -54.17
CA ALA A 286 -40.87 -67.17 -54.50
C ALA A 286 -41.19 -66.36 -55.76
N VAL A 287 -40.66 -65.13 -55.88
CA VAL A 287 -40.80 -64.30 -57.08
C VAL A 287 -40.23 -65.01 -58.31
N ASN A 288 -39.04 -65.62 -58.22
CA ASN A 288 -38.44 -66.39 -59.31
C ASN A 288 -39.27 -67.63 -59.72
N LYS A 289 -40.05 -68.22 -58.80
CA LYS A 289 -40.99 -69.31 -59.14
C LYS A 289 -42.22 -68.76 -59.89
N VAL A 290 -42.82 -67.69 -59.37
CA VAL A 290 -43.95 -67.00 -60.00
C VAL A 290 -43.56 -66.41 -61.36
N GLU A 291 -42.32 -65.95 -61.55
CA GLU A 291 -41.82 -65.53 -62.86
C GLU A 291 -41.70 -66.68 -63.85
N LYS A 292 -41.21 -67.86 -63.43
CA LYS A 292 -41.16 -69.04 -64.31
C LYS A 292 -42.56 -69.50 -64.73
N GLU A 293 -43.50 -69.48 -63.80
CA GLU A 293 -44.91 -69.79 -64.06
C GLU A 293 -45.54 -68.73 -64.99
N LYS A 294 -45.33 -67.44 -64.75
CA LYS A 294 -45.77 -66.36 -65.66
C LYS A 294 -45.15 -66.44 -67.04
N ARG A 295 -43.85 -66.78 -67.16
CA ARG A 295 -43.16 -66.95 -68.45
C ARG A 295 -43.76 -68.13 -69.23
N ARG A 296 -43.98 -69.27 -68.58
CA ARG A 296 -44.66 -70.42 -69.19
C ARG A 296 -46.07 -70.05 -69.68
N ASN A 297 -46.88 -69.45 -68.83
CA ASN A 297 -48.24 -69.03 -69.21
C ASN A 297 -48.21 -67.98 -70.34
N ALA A 298 -47.22 -67.08 -70.34
CA ALA A 298 -47.02 -66.12 -71.44
C ALA A 298 -46.57 -66.81 -72.74
N GLU A 299 -45.73 -67.85 -72.69
CA GLU A 299 -45.35 -68.66 -73.86
C GLU A 299 -46.51 -69.50 -74.40
N GLU A 300 -47.44 -69.93 -73.55
CA GLU A 300 -48.69 -70.58 -73.94
C GLU A 300 -49.63 -69.56 -74.63
N ILE A 301 -49.91 -68.41 -73.99
CA ILE A 301 -50.70 -67.30 -74.57
C ILE A 301 -50.07 -66.73 -75.85
N LEU A 302 -48.74 -66.72 -75.98
CA LEU A 302 -48.06 -66.17 -77.16
C LEU A 302 -48.12 -67.13 -78.36
N LYS A 303 -48.34 -68.43 -78.16
CA LYS A 303 -48.71 -69.38 -79.24
C LYS A 303 -50.13 -69.09 -79.72
N GLU A 304 -51.10 -69.07 -78.81
CA GLU A 304 -52.51 -68.72 -79.09
C GLU A 304 -52.61 -67.36 -79.80
N SER A 305 -51.82 -66.37 -79.35
CA SER A 305 -51.77 -65.04 -79.95
C SER A 305 -51.12 -65.01 -81.33
N ARG A 306 -50.10 -65.84 -81.61
CA ARG A 306 -49.52 -65.97 -82.96
C ARG A 306 -50.52 -66.56 -83.95
N GLU A 307 -51.25 -67.59 -83.54
CA GLU A 307 -52.34 -68.21 -84.31
C GLU A 307 -53.51 -67.24 -84.58
N LEU A 308 -53.62 -66.17 -83.77
CA LEU A 308 -54.61 -65.09 -83.93
C LEU A 308 -54.03 -63.91 -84.74
N GLN A 309 -52.74 -63.61 -84.61
CA GLN A 309 -52.06 -62.55 -85.36
C GLN A 309 -51.88 -62.88 -86.84
N GLN A 310 -51.65 -64.16 -87.20
CA GLN A 310 -51.64 -64.58 -88.61
C GLN A 310 -52.95 -64.19 -89.30
N LYS A 311 -54.09 -64.53 -88.67
CA LYS A 311 -55.47 -64.17 -89.07
C LYS A 311 -55.77 -62.66 -89.06
N LYS A 312 -54.83 -61.81 -88.61
CA LYS A 312 -54.94 -60.34 -88.63
C LYS A 312 -53.97 -59.68 -89.62
N GLN A 313 -52.74 -60.17 -89.77
CA GLN A 313 -51.75 -59.57 -90.67
C GLN A 313 -52.19 -59.70 -92.15
N GLU A 314 -52.89 -60.77 -92.50
CA GLU A 314 -53.61 -60.97 -93.78
C GLU A 314 -54.57 -59.82 -94.12
N LYS A 315 -55.09 -59.11 -93.10
CA LYS A 315 -56.02 -57.97 -93.23
C LYS A 315 -55.30 -56.62 -93.23
N GLU A 316 -54.23 -56.47 -92.45
CA GLU A 316 -53.66 -55.15 -92.12
C GLU A 316 -52.59 -54.66 -93.12
N GLN A 317 -51.96 -55.57 -93.88
CA GLN A 317 -51.09 -55.20 -95.01
C GLN A 317 -51.82 -54.39 -96.11
N GLN A 318 -53.15 -54.44 -96.12
CA GLN A 318 -54.03 -53.74 -97.06
C GLN A 318 -54.06 -52.21 -96.82
N LEU A 319 -53.60 -51.73 -95.66
CA LEU A 319 -53.86 -50.36 -95.17
C LEU A 319 -52.65 -49.41 -95.16
N MET A 320 -51.46 -49.88 -94.75
CA MET A 320 -50.32 -48.99 -94.41
C MET A 320 -49.63 -48.27 -95.60
N LYS A 321 -50.11 -48.44 -96.84
CA LYS A 321 -49.59 -47.74 -98.03
C LYS A 321 -49.97 -46.25 -98.09
N GLN A 322 -50.84 -45.77 -97.21
CA GLN A 322 -51.61 -44.52 -97.40
C GLN A 322 -51.12 -43.26 -96.62
N ARG A 323 -49.96 -43.25 -95.94
CA ARG A 323 -49.73 -42.29 -94.83
C ARG A 323 -48.38 -41.57 -94.66
N LYS A 324 -47.39 -41.70 -95.55
CA LYS A 324 -45.99 -41.31 -95.23
C LYS A 324 -45.53 -39.88 -95.58
N GLU A 325 -46.34 -39.04 -96.22
CA GLU A 325 -45.83 -37.87 -96.98
C GLU A 325 -45.72 -36.52 -96.24
N LEU A 326 -46.07 -36.41 -94.95
CA LEU A 326 -46.58 -35.13 -94.40
C LEU A 326 -45.60 -34.19 -93.62
N ILE A 327 -44.50 -34.64 -92.99
CA ILE A 327 -43.87 -33.89 -91.86
C ILE A 327 -42.37 -33.57 -92.06
N ALA A 328 -41.96 -32.28 -92.10
CA ALA A 328 -40.54 -31.91 -92.38
C ALA A 328 -39.93 -30.49 -92.00
N GLN A 329 -40.51 -29.57 -91.18
CA GLN A 329 -40.04 -28.13 -91.12
C GLN A 329 -39.96 -27.40 -89.70
N ILE A 330 -39.18 -26.27 -89.52
CA ILE A 330 -39.22 -25.08 -88.53
C ILE A 330 -38.35 -24.98 -87.13
N ARG A 331 -37.15 -24.25 -86.83
CA ARG A 331 -36.40 -23.83 -85.46
C ARG A 331 -35.05 -22.79 -85.30
N ALA A 332 -34.67 -21.91 -84.19
CA ALA A 332 -33.35 -21.01 -83.75
C ALA A 332 -33.10 -20.00 -82.36
N MET A 333 -31.89 -19.32 -81.86
CA MET A 333 -31.52 -18.02 -80.89
C MET A 333 -30.21 -17.69 -79.80
N GLU A 334 -29.76 -16.41 -79.25
CA GLU A 334 -28.39 -15.84 -78.52
C GLU A 334 -28.15 -14.58 -77.35
N ALA A 335 -26.92 -14.06 -76.73
CA ALA A 335 -26.52 -12.89 -75.63
C ALA A 335 -24.93 -12.35 -75.21
N ALA A 336 -24.21 -11.44 -74.30
CA ALA A 336 -24.10 -10.25 -73.18
C ALA A 336 -22.63 -9.52 -72.59
N VAL A 337 -22.38 -8.44 -71.62
CA VAL A 337 -21.01 -7.63 -71.12
C VAL A 337 -20.75 -6.58 -69.78
N TYR A 338 -19.52 -5.94 -69.29
CA TYR A 338 -19.05 -5.00 -68.00
C TYR A 338 -17.65 -3.99 -67.94
N ALA A 339 -16.86 -3.15 -67.03
CA ALA A 339 -16.62 -2.23 -65.68
C ALA A 339 -15.11 -1.44 -65.40
N SER A 340 -14.39 -0.56 -64.47
CA SER A 340 -14.21 0.53 -63.25
C SER A 340 -12.67 1.18 -62.85
N ALA A 341 -11.95 2.07 -61.91
CA ALA A 341 -11.82 3.24 -60.77
C ALA A 341 -10.27 3.73 -60.18
N ASN A 342 -9.59 4.66 -59.27
CA ASN A 342 -9.49 6.05 -58.40
C ASN A 342 -8.09 6.59 -57.50
N GLU A 343 -7.80 7.88 -56.86
CA GLU A 343 -6.82 8.51 -55.65
C GLU A 343 -5.60 9.73 -55.71
N ARG A 344 -4.76 10.60 -54.84
CA ARG A 344 -4.26 11.26 -53.40
C ARG A 344 -3.17 12.58 -53.19
N THR A 345 -2.63 13.22 -52.00
CA THR A 345 -1.65 14.54 -51.71
C THR A 345 -0.81 15.02 -50.29
N SER A 346 0.00 16.20 -49.99
CA SER A 346 0.93 16.69 -48.71
C SER A 346 1.48 18.25 -48.22
N THR A 347 2.44 18.63 -47.17
CA THR A 347 2.80 20.04 -46.38
C THR A 347 4.16 20.48 -45.41
N ASP A 348 4.63 21.78 -44.93
CA ASP A 348 5.81 22.30 -43.88
C ASP A 348 6.15 23.89 -43.26
N LEU A 349 7.13 24.35 -42.26
CA LEU A 349 7.57 25.78 -41.54
C LEU A 349 8.96 26.19 -40.59
N VAL A 350 9.46 27.49 -40.14
CA VAL A 350 10.68 28.02 -39.15
C VAL A 350 10.93 29.65 -38.65
N SER A 351 11.81 30.54 -37.87
CA SER A 351 13.18 30.91 -37.03
C SER A 351 13.46 32.33 -36.08
N LYS A 352 14.61 32.76 -35.28
CA LYS A 352 14.99 34.13 -34.42
C LYS A 352 16.46 34.55 -33.62
N PRO A 353 16.93 35.85 -33.14
CA PRO A 353 18.29 36.41 -32.40
C PRO A 353 18.51 37.62 -31.20
N GLU A 354 19.74 38.21 -30.68
CA GLU A 354 20.14 39.26 -29.48
C GLU A 354 21.64 40.08 -29.34
N HIS A 355 22.44 40.95 -28.44
CA HIS A 355 22.70 41.75 -27.04
C HIS A 355 23.91 42.99 -26.78
N GLY A 356 24.59 43.46 -25.56
CA GLY A 356 25.51 44.76 -25.13
C GLY A 356 26.60 44.90 -23.81
N LEU A 357 27.41 45.86 -23.04
CA LEU A 357 27.95 47.36 -22.62
C LEU A 357 29.44 47.62 -21.81
N LEU A 358 30.21 48.59 -21.00
CA LEU A 358 30.33 49.87 -19.98
C LEU A 358 31.70 50.91 -19.66
N SER A 359 32.27 51.43 -18.42
CA SER A 359 33.12 52.80 -18.02
C SER A 359 34.44 53.12 -16.94
N GLU A 360 34.78 54.37 -16.24
CA GLU A 360 36.11 55.22 -15.71
C GLU A 360 36.73 55.50 -14.13
N MET A 361 37.64 56.40 -13.42
CA MET A 361 38.28 57.90 -13.21
C MET A 361 39.72 58.40 -12.38
N SER A 362 39.95 59.47 -11.41
CA SER A 362 41.16 60.56 -11.10
C SER A 362 42.17 60.94 -9.75
N LEU A 363 42.64 62.25 -9.27
CA LEU A 363 44.06 62.90 -8.76
C LEU A 363 44.78 63.56 -7.32
N LEU A 364 45.25 64.91 -6.99
CA LEU A 364 46.61 65.62 -6.39
C LEU A 364 47.11 66.35 -4.88
N GLU A 365 48.07 67.42 -4.63
CA GLU A 365 49.07 67.87 -3.40
C GLU A 365 49.60 69.43 -2.91
N LEU A 366 50.19 69.82 -1.64
CA LEU A 366 50.61 71.18 -0.94
C LEU A 366 51.63 71.33 0.36
N LYS A 367 52.84 71.95 0.34
CA LYS A 367 54.04 71.58 1.21
C LYS A 367 54.27 71.98 2.71
N GLU A 368 54.75 73.17 3.11
CA GLU A 368 55.30 73.38 4.51
C GLU A 368 54.26 73.22 5.62
N ARG A 369 53.03 73.70 5.39
CA ARG A 369 51.90 73.47 6.31
C ARG A 369 51.58 71.97 6.49
N LEU A 370 51.92 71.12 5.51
CA LEU A 370 51.83 69.66 5.66
C LEU A 370 52.92 69.05 6.57
N LEU A 371 53.97 69.78 6.97
CA LEU A 371 55.02 69.23 7.86
C LEU A 371 54.68 69.37 9.35
N ASP A 372 54.33 70.57 9.84
CA ASP A 372 54.02 70.73 11.27
C ASP A 372 52.69 70.06 11.65
N LEU A 373 51.67 70.17 10.79
CA LEU A 373 50.43 69.42 10.96
C LEU A 373 50.69 67.90 10.97
N ARG A 374 51.64 67.42 10.16
CA ARG A 374 52.04 66.01 10.15
C ARG A 374 52.74 65.62 11.45
N ASN A 375 53.68 66.41 11.95
CA ASN A 375 54.42 66.12 13.18
C ASN A 375 53.47 66.00 14.39
N GLN A 376 52.54 66.96 14.55
CA GLN A 376 51.51 66.89 15.59
C GLN A 376 50.61 65.66 15.40
N GLN A 377 50.15 65.39 14.17
CA GLN A 377 49.43 64.16 13.86
C GLN A 377 50.24 62.90 14.14
N GLU A 378 51.58 62.89 14.07
CA GLU A 378 52.41 61.69 14.33
C GLU A 378 52.42 61.33 15.82
N VAL A 379 52.51 62.30 16.74
CA VAL A 379 52.41 62.05 18.20
C VAL A 379 51.00 61.57 18.56
N ASP A 380 49.98 62.29 18.10
CA ASP A 380 48.56 61.94 18.27
C ASP A 380 48.26 60.51 17.78
N ARG A 381 48.81 60.13 16.62
CA ARG A 381 48.68 58.78 16.05
C ARG A 381 49.43 57.74 16.89
N GLN A 382 50.56 58.07 17.51
CA GLN A 382 51.32 57.14 18.35
C GLN A 382 50.56 56.81 19.64
N GLU A 383 50.03 57.78 20.38
CA GLU A 383 49.25 57.50 21.60
C GLU A 383 47.99 56.69 21.29
N LYS A 384 47.24 57.11 20.27
CA LYS A 384 46.04 56.39 19.78
C LYS A 384 46.40 54.97 19.34
N ARG A 385 47.54 54.77 18.68
CA ARG A 385 48.07 53.45 18.31
C ARG A 385 48.42 52.60 19.53
N MET A 386 49.10 53.14 20.54
CA MET A 386 49.50 52.41 21.74
C MET A 386 48.28 51.90 22.52
N ARG A 387 47.27 52.76 22.73
CA ARG A 387 45.99 52.36 23.33
C ARG A 387 45.27 51.30 22.49
N ILE A 388 45.24 51.44 21.17
CA ILE A 388 44.65 50.45 20.28
C ILE A 388 45.41 49.10 20.33
N VAL A 389 46.72 49.10 20.59
CA VAL A 389 47.54 47.89 20.73
C VAL A 389 47.26 47.18 22.05
N SER A 390 47.22 47.88 23.19
CA SER A 390 46.89 47.24 24.49
C SER A 390 45.46 46.70 24.49
N GLU A 391 44.47 47.50 24.07
CA GLU A 391 43.09 47.04 23.95
C GLU A 391 42.94 45.84 23.01
N LYS A 392 43.78 45.71 21.96
CA LYS A 392 43.81 44.52 21.09
C LYS A 392 44.47 43.32 21.77
N ALA A 393 45.52 43.51 22.56
CA ALA A 393 46.16 42.44 23.33
C ALA A 393 45.18 41.82 24.33
N ASP A 394 44.48 42.64 25.11
CA ASP A 394 43.46 42.18 26.09
C ASP A 394 42.34 41.38 25.42
N LYS A 395 41.84 41.88 24.28
CA LYS A 395 40.79 41.23 23.49
C LYS A 395 41.27 39.92 22.87
N GLN A 396 42.55 39.81 22.49
CA GLN A 396 43.16 38.56 22.05
C GLN A 396 43.38 37.56 23.20
N GLN A 397 43.85 38.00 24.37
CA GLN A 397 44.03 37.13 25.53
C GLN A 397 42.71 36.49 25.95
N LYS A 398 41.66 37.30 26.13
CA LYS A 398 40.30 36.81 26.48
C LYS A 398 39.76 35.83 25.43
N ALA A 399 40.09 36.02 24.14
CA ALA A 399 39.73 35.07 23.09
C ALA A 399 40.47 33.73 23.19
N ARG A 400 41.75 33.71 23.62
CA ARG A 400 42.51 32.48 23.90
C ARG A 400 41.94 31.75 25.11
N GLU A 401 41.68 32.46 26.22
CA GLU A 401 41.09 31.91 27.45
C GLU A 401 39.75 31.23 27.19
N MET A 402 38.85 31.89 26.44
CA MET A 402 37.58 31.29 25.99
C MET A 402 37.81 30.06 25.10
N MET A 403 38.76 30.11 24.15
CA MET A 403 39.07 28.99 23.27
C MET A 403 39.58 27.76 24.03
N GLU A 404 40.44 27.96 25.04
CA GLU A 404 40.91 26.88 25.90
C GLU A 404 39.77 26.28 26.73
N ARG A 405 38.93 27.11 27.38
CA ARG A 405 37.78 26.63 28.17
C ARG A 405 36.79 25.85 27.32
N ILE A 406 36.44 26.36 26.14
CA ILE A 406 35.63 25.63 25.15
C ILE A 406 36.29 24.30 24.76
N SER A 407 37.62 24.29 24.56
CA SER A 407 38.35 23.06 24.22
C SER A 407 38.32 22.03 25.36
N ARG A 408 38.48 22.46 26.62
CA ARG A 408 38.34 21.62 27.82
C ARG A 408 36.93 21.00 27.89
N HIS A 409 35.88 21.79 27.71
CA HIS A 409 34.49 21.33 27.69
C HIS A 409 34.18 20.36 26.54
N ARG A 410 34.72 20.62 25.34
CA ARG A 410 34.58 19.74 24.18
C ARG A 410 35.31 18.41 24.39
N ALA A 411 36.51 18.43 24.97
CA ALA A 411 37.25 17.22 25.33
C ALA A 411 36.48 16.38 26.37
N ALA A 412 36.04 17.00 27.47
CA ALA A 412 35.24 16.34 28.50
C ALA A 412 33.96 15.72 27.93
N ARG A 413 33.21 16.46 27.08
CA ARG A 413 32.02 15.94 26.38
C ARG A 413 32.35 14.76 25.45
N THR A 414 33.52 14.78 24.80
CA THR A 414 33.95 13.70 23.90
C THR A 414 34.29 12.43 24.68
N VAL A 415 34.99 12.55 25.82
CA VAL A 415 35.28 11.43 26.73
C VAL A 415 33.99 10.85 27.34
N ALA A 416 33.07 11.71 27.80
CA ALA A 416 31.78 11.28 28.32
C ALA A 416 30.94 10.55 27.24
N ALA A 417 30.88 11.09 26.02
CA ALA A 417 30.19 10.45 24.90
C ALA A 417 30.82 9.08 24.57
N ALA A 418 32.15 8.99 24.50
CA ALA A 418 32.85 7.72 24.29
C ALA A 418 32.53 6.68 25.38
N LYS A 419 32.49 7.09 26.66
CA LYS A 419 32.07 6.23 27.78
C LYS A 419 30.63 5.73 27.61
N THR A 420 29.68 6.60 27.27
CA THR A 420 28.28 6.17 27.03
C THR A 420 28.15 5.23 25.84
N ILE A 421 28.91 5.43 24.76
CA ILE A 421 28.92 4.53 23.59
C ILE A 421 29.55 3.17 23.93
N PHE A 422 30.55 3.13 24.82
CA PHE A 422 31.14 1.89 25.29
C PHE A 422 30.16 1.10 26.17
N LEU A 423 29.53 1.76 27.16
CA LEU A 423 28.53 1.12 28.03
C LEU A 423 27.36 0.57 27.20
N LYS A 424 26.76 1.37 26.32
CA LYS A 424 25.66 0.92 25.46
C LYS A 424 26.04 -0.22 24.51
N LYS A 425 27.30 -0.32 24.07
CA LYS A 425 27.78 -1.46 23.29
C LYS A 425 27.92 -2.74 24.11
N ASN A 426 28.21 -2.63 25.40
CA ASN A 426 28.28 -3.79 26.30
C ASN A 426 26.86 -4.24 26.65
N GLU A 427 25.96 -3.30 26.99
CA GLU A 427 24.52 -3.54 27.16
C GLU A 427 23.90 -4.23 25.92
N GLU A 428 24.21 -3.75 24.71
CA GLU A 428 23.77 -4.37 23.45
C GLU A 428 24.38 -5.76 23.20
N GLN A 429 25.56 -6.07 23.75
CA GLN A 429 26.18 -7.41 23.65
C GLN A 429 25.60 -8.38 24.67
N GLU A 430 25.42 -7.96 25.92
CA GLU A 430 24.80 -8.77 26.98
C GLU A 430 23.35 -9.12 26.60
N LEU A 431 22.56 -8.15 26.12
CA LEU A 431 21.18 -8.40 25.67
C LEU A 431 21.08 -9.03 24.26
N ALA A 432 22.22 -9.22 23.57
CA ALA A 432 22.33 -10.12 22.42
C ALA A 432 22.69 -11.57 22.83
N LEU A 433 23.23 -11.76 24.03
CA LEU A 433 23.47 -13.07 24.65
C LEU A 433 22.23 -13.59 25.43
N GLU A 434 21.33 -12.70 25.88
CA GLU A 434 19.98 -13.05 26.36
C GLU A 434 19.05 -13.53 25.22
N ASP A 435 19.37 -14.70 24.67
CA ASP A 435 18.67 -15.26 23.50
C ASP A 435 17.37 -15.96 23.93
N ASP A 436 16.26 -15.20 23.92
CA ASP A 436 14.92 -15.62 24.35
C ASP A 436 14.57 -17.06 23.93
N GLN A 437 14.30 -17.93 24.91
CA GLN A 437 14.01 -19.35 24.64
C GLN A 437 12.85 -19.54 23.66
N GLU A 438 11.82 -18.67 23.72
CA GLU A 438 10.70 -18.71 22.78
C GLU A 438 11.10 -18.34 21.35
N LEU A 439 11.92 -17.28 21.16
CA LEU A 439 12.40 -16.90 19.85
C LEU A 439 13.27 -18.01 19.24
N ASN A 440 14.07 -18.71 20.05
CA ASN A 440 14.85 -19.86 19.61
C ASN A 440 14.00 -21.10 19.28
N ARG A 441 12.94 -21.38 20.05
CA ARG A 441 11.95 -22.41 19.70
C ARG A 441 11.28 -22.08 18.35
N LEU A 442 10.83 -20.85 18.14
CA LEU A 442 10.23 -20.39 16.89
C LEU A 442 11.19 -20.42 15.71
N ARG A 443 12.44 -19.95 15.88
CA ARG A 443 13.51 -20.05 14.87
C ARG A 443 13.77 -21.50 14.45
N ASN A 444 13.78 -22.44 15.39
CA ASN A 444 14.04 -23.85 15.09
C ASN A 444 12.84 -24.51 14.41
N LEU A 445 11.61 -24.29 14.88
CA LEU A 445 10.39 -24.71 14.17
C LEU A 445 10.32 -24.16 12.74
N LEU A 446 10.75 -22.92 12.53
CA LEU A 446 10.83 -22.29 11.21
C LEU A 446 11.92 -22.91 10.33
N LYS A 447 13.10 -23.24 10.89
CA LYS A 447 14.13 -24.02 10.17
C LYS A 447 13.58 -25.38 9.76
N ASP A 448 12.90 -26.10 10.66
CA ASP A 448 12.38 -27.43 10.40
C ASP A 448 11.26 -27.44 9.35
N LYS A 449 10.42 -26.40 9.32
CA LYS A 449 9.43 -26.19 8.24
C LYS A 449 10.02 -25.64 6.93
N LYS A 450 11.22 -25.06 6.95
CA LYS A 450 11.97 -24.63 5.75
C LYS A 450 12.92 -25.70 5.20
N LYS A 451 13.23 -26.76 5.94
CA LYS A 451 13.94 -27.93 5.40
C LYS A 451 13.05 -28.55 4.30
N PRO A 452 13.52 -28.64 3.04
CA PRO A 452 12.73 -29.26 1.98
C PRO A 452 12.48 -30.73 2.33
N ASN A 453 11.23 -31.17 2.19
CA ASN A 453 10.82 -32.54 2.54
C ASN A 453 11.34 -33.56 1.51
N ARG A 454 12.64 -33.89 1.62
CA ARG A 454 13.36 -34.81 0.72
C ARG A 454 12.76 -36.22 0.64
N ASN A 455 11.88 -36.58 1.57
CA ASN A 455 11.29 -37.91 1.66
C ASN A 455 10.15 -38.14 0.64
N GLY A 456 9.74 -37.12 -0.12
CA GLY A 456 8.68 -37.21 -1.13
C GLY A 456 9.09 -37.80 -2.50
N LEU A 457 10.33 -38.30 -2.65
CA LEU A 457 10.91 -38.77 -3.91
C LEU A 457 11.12 -40.30 -3.99
N SER A 458 10.44 -41.08 -3.14
CA SER A 458 10.62 -42.54 -3.04
C SER A 458 9.27 -43.28 -2.90
N SER A 459 8.41 -43.20 -3.93
CA SER A 459 7.23 -44.05 -4.15
C SER A 459 6.80 -44.00 -5.61
#